data_AF-A0A2V4P1M3-F1
#
_entry.id   AF-A0A2V4P1M3-F1
#
_cell.length_a   1.000
_cell.length_b   1.000
_cell.length_c   1.000
_cell.angle_alpha   90.00
_cell.angle_beta   90.00
_cell.angle_gamma   90.00
#
_symmetry.space_group_name_H-M   'P 1'
#
loop_
_entity.id
_entity.type
_entity.pdbx_description
1 polymer ?
#
loop_
_entity_poly.entity_id
_entity_poly.type
_entity_poly.pdbx_seq_one_letter_code
_entity_poly.pdbx_strand_id
1 'polypeptide(L)'
;MSALRTWLDAREHAVRRWLPLLLRTAAVLLLPWIVALGMTVKGHFGARNLSNSWVWLDVMEVSALLLLAALVRRRHRATSPIASATAVLLGLDAFFDLWSAHRGSAYELAQLLAYFAELPSALVLAVLSWYSLAWAAGPPRANGQLD
;
A
#
# COMPACT_ATOMS: atom_id res chain seq x y z
N MET A 1 23.02 1.38 4.99
CA MET A 1 21.67 1.62 5.59
C MET A 1 21.59 2.91 6.42
N SER A 2 22.65 3.31 7.14
CA SER A 2 22.67 4.57 7.92
C SER A 2 22.42 5.82 7.06
N ALA A 3 23.12 5.96 5.93
CA ALA A 3 22.97 7.12 5.03
C ALA A 3 21.53 7.31 4.49
N LEU A 4 20.84 6.22 4.13
CA LEU A 4 19.45 6.27 3.68
C LEU A 4 18.51 6.75 4.78
N ARG A 5 18.73 6.30 6.02
CA ARG A 5 17.94 6.73 7.17
C ARG A 5 18.13 8.23 7.42
N THR A 6 19.37 8.71 7.43
CA THR A 6 19.68 10.15 7.61
C THR A 6 19.03 11.02 6.54
N TRP A 7 19.01 10.57 5.29
CA TRP A 7 18.33 11.29 4.20
C TRP A 7 16.81 11.29 4.35
N LEU A 8 16.22 10.17 4.78
CA LEU A 8 14.77 10.08 5.06
C LEU A 8 14.38 10.96 6.25
N ASP A 9 15.21 11.03 7.29
CA ASP A 9 15.02 11.91 8.44
C ASP A 9 15.02 13.38 8.00
N ALA A 10 15.98 13.79 7.16
CA ALA A 10 16.03 15.14 6.59
C ALA A 10 14.79 15.47 5.74
N ARG A 11 14.15 14.46 5.14
CA ARG A 11 12.94 14.60 4.32
C ARG A 11 11.67 14.20 5.04
N GLU A 12 11.72 13.93 6.34
CA GLU A 12 10.59 13.30 7.02
C GLU A 12 9.35 14.20 7.02
N HIS A 13 9.54 15.51 7.16
CA HIS A 13 8.46 16.49 7.04
C HIS A 13 7.78 16.44 5.67
N ALA A 14 8.56 16.31 4.59
CA ALA A 14 8.04 16.17 3.24
C ALA A 14 7.32 14.83 3.05
N VAL A 15 7.91 13.73 3.50
CA VAL A 15 7.29 12.39 3.45
C VAL A 15 5.96 12.40 4.20
N ARG A 16 5.89 12.98 5.39
CA ARG A 16 4.67 13.08 6.20
C ARG A 16 3.57 13.93 5.58
N ARG A 17 3.95 14.93 4.78
CA ARG A 17 3.01 15.81 4.08
C ARG A 17 2.50 15.17 2.79
N TRP A 18 3.41 14.62 1.98
CA TRP A 18 3.12 14.16 0.63
C TRP A 18 2.70 12.70 0.57
N LEU A 19 3.33 11.81 1.34
CA LEU A 19 3.02 10.37 1.27
C LEU A 19 1.55 10.06 1.62
N PRO A 20 0.96 10.63 2.68
CA PRO A 20 -0.46 10.41 2.96
C PRO A 20 -1.41 10.97 1.90
N LEU A 21 -0.97 12.01 1.17
CA LEU A 21 -1.74 12.54 0.03
C LEU A 21 -1.67 11.56 -1.13
N LEU A 22 -0.47 11.07 -1.47
CA LEU A 22 -0.25 10.07 -2.52
C LEU A 22 -1.02 8.77 -2.27
N LEU A 23 -1.00 8.26 -1.03
CA LEU A 23 -1.75 7.06 -0.64
C LEU A 23 -3.27 7.25 -0.79
N ARG A 24 -3.79 8.44 -0.43
CA ARG A 24 -5.20 8.77 -0.61
C ARG A 24 -5.56 8.91 -2.08
N THR A 25 -4.71 9.54 -2.89
CA THR A 25 -4.97 9.69 -4.32
C THR A 25 -4.94 8.33 -5.02
N ALA A 26 -4.00 7.45 -4.68
CA ALA A 26 -3.97 6.08 -5.19
C ALA A 26 -5.26 5.33 -4.84
N ALA A 27 -5.67 5.38 -3.56
CA ALA A 27 -6.92 4.77 -3.10
C ALA A 27 -8.16 5.29 -3.85
N VAL A 28 -8.24 6.60 -4.14
CA VAL A 28 -9.36 7.19 -4.90
C VAL A 28 -9.32 6.80 -6.38
N LEU A 29 -8.13 6.73 -6.99
CA LEU A 29 -7.97 6.33 -8.39
C LEU A 29 -8.30 4.85 -8.63
N LEU A 30 -8.19 4.00 -7.61
CA LEU A 30 -8.62 2.61 -7.64
C LEU A 30 -10.15 2.44 -7.65
N LEU A 31 -10.90 3.34 -6.99
CA LEU A 31 -12.36 3.18 -6.85
C LEU A 31 -13.12 3.06 -8.20
N PRO A 32 -12.84 3.85 -9.25
CA PRO A 32 -13.45 3.66 -10.57
C PRO A 32 -13.25 2.26 -11.15
N TRP A 33 -12.06 1.69 -10.98
CA TRP A 33 -11.74 0.34 -11.46
C TRP A 33 -12.54 -0.73 -10.71
N ILE A 34 -12.61 -0.62 -9.39
CA ILE A 34 -13.45 -1.49 -8.53
C ILE A 34 -14.90 -1.46 -8.96
N VAL A 35 -15.44 -0.28 -9.27
CA VAL A 35 -16.83 -0.14 -9.72
C VAL A 35 -17.01 -0.77 -11.09
N ALA A 36 -16.07 -0.58 -12.02
CA ALA A 36 -16.10 -1.22 -13.34
C ALA A 36 -16.08 -2.76 -13.24
N LEU A 37 -15.17 -3.31 -12.44
CA LEU A 37 -15.11 -4.75 -12.12
C LEU A 37 -16.38 -5.25 -11.42
N GLY A 38 -16.88 -4.51 -10.43
CA GLY A 38 -18.11 -4.86 -9.73
C GLY A 38 -19.31 -4.92 -10.69
N MET A 39 -19.37 -4.03 -11.68
CA MET A 39 -20.42 -4.04 -12.70
C MET A 39 -20.31 -5.24 -13.66
N THR A 40 -19.10 -5.69 -14.02
CA THR A 40 -18.93 -6.89 -14.85
C THR A 40 -19.29 -8.18 -14.08
N VAL A 41 -19.19 -8.16 -12.75
CA VAL A 41 -19.56 -9.28 -11.86
C VAL A 41 -21.08 -9.41 -11.63
N LYS A 42 -21.90 -8.37 -11.92
CA LYS A 42 -23.33 -8.27 -11.55
C LYS A 42 -24.26 -9.41 -11.97
N GLY A 43 -23.82 -10.37 -12.79
CA GLY A 43 -24.57 -11.61 -13.09
C GLY A 43 -24.33 -12.81 -12.17
N HIS A 44 -23.31 -12.79 -11.30
CA HIS A 44 -22.83 -13.98 -10.56
C HIS A 44 -22.36 -13.71 -9.12
N PHE A 45 -22.85 -12.64 -8.47
CA PHE A 45 -22.55 -12.39 -7.05
C PHE A 45 -23.05 -13.56 -6.20
N GLY A 46 -22.13 -14.40 -5.71
CA GLY A 46 -22.42 -15.62 -4.94
C GLY A 46 -21.88 -16.92 -5.56
N ALA A 47 -21.50 -16.92 -6.85
CA ALA A 47 -20.76 -18.04 -7.44
C ALA A 47 -19.26 -17.93 -7.06
N ARG A 48 -18.56 -19.07 -6.93
CA ARG A 48 -17.08 -19.12 -6.83
C ARG A 48 -16.47 -18.68 -8.17
N ASN A 49 -16.55 -17.39 -8.48
CA ASN A 49 -15.97 -16.76 -9.64
C ASN A 49 -14.75 -15.94 -9.20
N LEU A 50 -13.63 -16.12 -9.91
CA LEU A 50 -12.38 -15.41 -9.67
C LEU A 50 -12.56 -13.89 -9.73
N SER A 51 -13.48 -13.39 -10.57
CA SER A 51 -13.77 -11.95 -10.65
C SER A 51 -14.31 -11.33 -9.35
N ASN A 52 -15.00 -12.10 -8.51
CA ASN A 52 -15.47 -11.60 -7.22
C ASN A 52 -14.30 -11.47 -6.23
N SER A 53 -13.29 -12.35 -6.31
CA SER A 53 -12.10 -12.29 -5.46
C SER A 53 -11.26 -11.04 -5.72
N TRP A 54 -11.17 -10.58 -6.98
CA TRP A 54 -10.45 -9.34 -7.34
C TRP A 54 -11.07 -8.10 -6.68
N VAL A 55 -12.40 -7.96 -6.73
CA VAL A 55 -13.10 -6.85 -6.08
C VAL A 55 -12.78 -6.79 -4.57
N TRP A 56 -12.71 -7.93 -3.89
CA TRP A 56 -12.36 -7.95 -2.47
C TRP A 56 -10.88 -7.62 -2.22
N LEU A 57 -9.99 -8.03 -3.11
CA LEU A 57 -8.57 -7.68 -3.05
C LEU A 57 -8.39 -6.15 -3.16
N ASP A 58 -9.02 -5.53 -4.16
CA ASP A 58 -8.97 -4.07 -4.36
C ASP A 58 -9.53 -3.31 -3.15
N VAL A 59 -10.64 -3.81 -2.57
CA VAL A 59 -11.25 -3.19 -1.38
C VAL A 59 -10.31 -3.27 -0.17
N MET A 60 -9.62 -4.40 0.02
CA MET A 60 -8.59 -4.53 1.06
C MET A 60 -7.45 -3.56 0.82
N GLU A 61 -7.05 -3.36 -0.43
CA GLU A 61 -5.97 -2.45 -0.79
C GLU A 61 -6.33 -0.99 -0.52
N VAL A 62 -7.47 -0.52 -1.03
CA VAL A 62 -8.00 0.82 -0.75
C VAL A 62 -8.07 1.06 0.76
N SER A 63 -8.59 0.09 1.51
CA SER A 63 -8.69 0.18 2.97
C SER A 63 -7.31 0.31 3.63
N ALA A 64 -6.33 -0.48 3.18
CA ALA A 64 -4.98 -0.48 3.71
C ALA A 64 -4.23 0.83 3.39
N LEU A 65 -4.37 1.36 2.16
CA LEU A 65 -3.79 2.63 1.74
C LEU A 65 -4.35 3.80 2.56
N LEU A 66 -5.67 3.83 2.78
CA LEU A 66 -6.32 4.85 3.61
C LEU A 66 -5.90 4.75 5.08
N LEU A 67 -5.80 3.54 5.61
CA LEU A 67 -5.29 3.29 6.97
C LEU A 67 -3.84 3.78 7.10
N LEU A 68 -2.96 3.44 6.15
CA LEU A 68 -1.58 3.92 6.13
C LEU A 68 -1.48 5.43 6.06
N ALA A 69 -2.31 6.08 5.24
CA ALA A 69 -2.35 7.53 5.17
C ALA A 69 -2.67 8.14 6.54
N ALA A 70 -3.54 7.51 7.34
CA ALA A 70 -3.83 7.95 8.70
C ALA A 70 -2.68 7.66 9.68
N LEU A 71 -2.07 6.47 9.62
CA LEU A 71 -1.00 6.06 10.52
C LEU A 71 0.29 6.87 10.32
N VAL A 72 0.68 7.10 9.06
CA VAL A 72 1.87 7.90 8.70
C VAL A 72 1.74 9.32 9.24
N ARG A 73 0.58 9.97 9.06
CA ARG A 73 0.31 11.31 9.62
C ARG A 73 0.54 11.36 11.13
N ARG A 74 0.20 10.28 11.85
CA ARG A 74 0.26 10.21 13.32
C ARG A 74 1.59 9.70 13.90
N ARG A 75 2.63 9.39 13.11
CA ARG A 75 3.83 8.66 13.58
C ARG A 75 3.48 7.31 14.25
N HIS A 76 2.36 6.68 13.91
CA HIS A 76 1.88 5.58 14.74
C HIS A 76 2.77 4.34 14.63
N ARG A 77 3.05 3.65 15.75
CA ARG A 77 3.89 2.42 15.79
C ARG A 77 3.40 1.30 14.88
N ALA A 78 2.09 1.22 14.64
CA ALA A 78 1.51 0.25 13.71
C ALA A 78 1.81 0.55 12.23
N THR A 79 2.45 1.68 11.90
CA THR A 79 2.79 2.00 10.50
C THR A 79 3.68 0.91 9.90
N SER A 80 4.65 0.39 10.66
CA SER A 80 5.59 -0.61 10.14
C SER A 80 4.91 -1.91 9.72
N PRO A 81 4.19 -2.63 10.62
CA PRO A 81 3.54 -3.88 10.24
C PRO A 81 2.46 -3.69 9.16
N ILE A 82 1.69 -2.61 9.21
CA ILE A 82 0.66 -2.34 8.20
C ILE A 82 1.31 -2.02 6.85
N ALA A 83 2.39 -1.23 6.80
CA ALA A 83 3.10 -0.92 5.56
C ALA A 83 3.70 -2.18 4.93
N SER A 84 4.23 -3.10 5.75
CA SER A 84 4.70 -4.39 5.28
C SER A 84 3.56 -5.23 4.67
N ALA A 85 2.42 -5.30 5.34
CA ALA A 85 1.27 -6.06 4.85
C ALA A 85 0.73 -5.47 3.53
N THR A 86 0.63 -4.14 3.44
CA THR A 86 0.19 -3.47 2.21
C THR A 86 1.19 -3.61 1.07
N ALA A 87 2.50 -3.62 1.34
CA ALA A 87 3.51 -3.90 0.32
C ALA A 87 3.34 -5.30 -0.29
N VAL A 88 3.08 -6.30 0.55
CA VAL A 88 2.78 -7.67 0.08
C VAL A 88 1.48 -7.72 -0.69
N LEU A 89 0.44 -7.03 -0.21
CA LEU A 89 -0.86 -6.95 -0.88
C LEU A 89 -0.72 -6.40 -2.31
N LEU A 90 -0.05 -5.27 -2.49
CA LEU A 90 0.26 -4.68 -3.81
C LEU A 90 1.12 -5.59 -4.68
N GLY A 91 2.10 -6.28 -4.09
CA GLY A 91 2.95 -7.20 -4.85
C GLY A 91 2.19 -8.43 -5.35
N LEU A 92 1.24 -8.92 -4.56
CA LEU A 92 0.33 -9.99 -4.96
C LEU A 92 -0.65 -9.52 -6.03
N ASP A 93 -1.20 -8.32 -5.88
CA ASP A 93 -2.08 -7.69 -6.86
C ASP A 93 -1.39 -7.59 -8.24
N ALA A 94 -0.19 -7.00 -8.29
CA ALA A 94 0.62 -6.92 -9.51
C ALA A 94 0.95 -8.29 -10.12
N PHE A 95 1.28 -9.28 -9.29
CA PHE A 95 1.53 -10.64 -9.77
C PHE A 95 0.27 -11.23 -10.43
N PHE A 96 -0.88 -11.03 -9.80
CA PHE A 96 -2.13 -11.56 -10.27
C PHE A 96 -2.67 -10.83 -11.50
N ASP A 97 -2.49 -9.53 -11.61
CA ASP A 97 -2.83 -8.74 -12.80
C ASP A 97 -2.01 -9.20 -14.01
N LEU A 98 -0.71 -9.44 -13.82
CA LEU A 98 0.15 -10.01 -14.86
C LEU A 98 -0.24 -11.44 -15.24
N TRP A 99 -0.69 -12.25 -14.27
CA TRP A 99 -1.08 -13.64 -14.49
C TRP A 99 -2.45 -13.80 -15.15
N SER A 100 -3.42 -12.97 -14.76
CA SER A 100 -4.84 -13.10 -15.15
C SER A 100 -5.16 -12.43 -16.49
N ALA A 101 -4.31 -11.51 -16.95
CA ALA A 101 -4.60 -10.71 -18.11
C ALA A 101 -4.49 -11.52 -19.43
N HIS A 102 -5.59 -11.52 -20.19
CA HIS A 102 -5.71 -12.15 -21.52
C HIS A 102 -5.03 -11.27 -22.58
N ARG A 103 -4.34 -11.86 -23.57
CA ARG A 103 -3.62 -11.11 -24.64
C ARG A 103 -4.53 -10.07 -25.31
N GLY A 104 -4.14 -8.79 -25.29
CA GLY A 104 -4.89 -7.66 -25.86
C GLY A 104 -4.49 -6.30 -25.24
N SER A 105 -5.19 -5.21 -25.58
CA SER A 105 -4.89 -3.86 -25.05
C SER A 105 -5.04 -3.73 -23.53
N ALA A 106 -5.92 -4.53 -22.92
CA ALA A 106 -6.03 -4.62 -21.46
C ALA A 106 -4.76 -5.21 -20.80
N TYR A 107 -4.04 -6.11 -21.49
CA TYR A 107 -2.79 -6.71 -21.02
C TYR A 107 -1.64 -5.69 -21.00
N GLU A 108 -1.59 -4.78 -21.97
CA GLU A 108 -0.57 -3.73 -22.02
C GLU A 108 -0.78 -2.70 -20.91
N LEU A 109 -2.03 -2.31 -20.65
CA LEU A 109 -2.37 -1.42 -19.55
C LEU A 109 -2.07 -2.05 -18.19
N ALA A 110 -2.42 -3.33 -18.00
CA ALA A 110 -2.12 -4.06 -16.77
C ALA A 110 -0.61 -4.16 -16.50
N GLN A 111 0.21 -4.44 -17.52
CA GLN A 111 1.67 -4.41 -17.37
C GLN A 111 2.20 -3.02 -17.00
N LEU A 112 1.68 -1.97 -17.64
CA LEU A 112 2.09 -0.60 -17.31
C LEU A 112 1.78 -0.26 -15.85
N LEU A 113 0.58 -0.61 -15.37
CA LEU A 113 0.20 -0.37 -13.98
C LEU A 113 1.03 -1.23 -13.01
N ALA A 114 1.20 -2.52 -13.28
CA ALA A 114 2.00 -3.41 -12.46
C ALA A 114 3.45 -2.94 -12.31
N TYR A 115 4.12 -2.62 -13.42
CA TYR A 115 5.54 -2.25 -13.41
C TYR A 115 5.80 -0.81 -12.95
N PHE A 116 4.89 0.13 -13.22
CA PHE A 116 5.13 1.56 -12.95
C PHE A 116 4.33 2.13 -11.78
N ALA A 117 3.27 1.47 -11.33
CA ALA A 117 2.46 1.90 -10.20
C ALA A 117 2.58 0.94 -9.02
N GLU A 118 2.19 -0.33 -9.18
CA GLU A 118 2.04 -1.26 -8.06
C GLU A 118 3.38 -1.73 -7.49
N LEU A 119 4.31 -2.25 -8.32
CA LEU A 119 5.61 -2.70 -7.83
C LEU A 119 6.46 -1.56 -7.22
N PRO A 120 6.54 -0.35 -7.83
CA PRO A 120 7.19 0.78 -7.20
C PRO A 120 6.52 1.20 -5.89
N SER A 121 5.18 1.17 -5.83
CA SER A 121 4.44 1.48 -4.60
C SER A 121 4.70 0.45 -3.51
N ALA A 122 4.72 -0.85 -3.84
CA ALA A 122 5.08 -1.92 -2.93
C ALA A 122 6.50 -1.72 -2.36
N LEU A 123 7.46 -1.34 -3.20
CA LEU A 123 8.82 -1.03 -2.76
C LEU A 123 8.85 0.17 -1.81
N VAL A 124 8.13 1.26 -2.13
CA VAL A 124 8.03 2.44 -1.25
C VAL A 124 7.43 2.05 0.11
N LEU A 125 6.40 1.22 0.13
CA LEU A 125 5.77 0.74 1.36
C LEU A 125 6.70 -0.20 2.16
N ALA A 126 7.48 -1.04 1.50
CA ALA A 126 8.49 -1.87 2.16
C ALA A 126 9.59 -1.00 2.81
N VAL A 127 10.05 0.05 2.13
CA VAL A 127 11.02 1.02 2.69
C VAL A 127 10.40 1.79 3.86
N LEU A 128 9.13 2.22 3.74
CA LEU A 128 8.39 2.85 4.83
C LEU A 128 8.26 1.93 6.04
N SER A 129 7.97 0.64 5.82
CA SER A 129 7.90 -0.37 6.87
C SER A 129 9.20 -0.43 7.67
N TRP A 130 10.33 -0.57 6.97
CA TRP A 130 11.66 -0.58 7.59
C TRP A 130 11.99 0.74 8.32
N TYR A 131 11.68 1.88 7.71
CA TYR A 131 11.97 3.19 8.29
C TYR A 131 11.20 3.41 9.60
N SER A 132 9.90 3.08 9.58
CA SER A 132 8.96 3.30 10.69
C SER A 132 9.11 2.32 11.85
N LEU A 133 9.96 1.30 11.76
CA LEU A 133 10.34 0.45 12.91
C LEU A 133 10.83 1.29 14.10
N ALA A 134 11.57 2.37 13.83
CA ALA A 134 12.05 3.28 14.86
C ALA A 134 10.92 4.00 15.61
N TRP A 135 9.74 4.16 15.00
CA TRP A 135 8.59 4.80 15.63
C TRP A 135 7.96 3.90 16.71
N ALA A 136 8.23 2.59 16.68
CA ALA A 136 7.76 1.66 17.70
C ALA A 136 8.64 1.66 18.97
N ALA A 137 9.91 2.07 18.86
CA ALA A 137 10.88 1.96 19.96
C ALA A 137 10.63 2.94 21.12
N GLY A 138 9.85 4.01 20.92
CA GLY A 138 9.69 5.09 21.90
C GLY A 138 11.00 5.84 22.19
N PRO A 139 10.97 7.00 22.85
CA PRO A 139 12.21 7.63 23.31
C PRO A 139 12.92 6.68 24.30
N PRO A 140 14.26 6.62 24.30
CA PRO A 140 14.99 5.84 25.28
C PRO A 140 14.53 6.27 26.68
N ARG A 141 14.02 5.32 27.47
CA ARG A 141 13.75 5.56 28.89
C ARG A 141 15.07 6.02 29.50
N ALA A 142 15.10 7.23 30.05
CA ALA A 142 16.26 7.70 30.78
C ALA A 142 16.50 6.70 31.91
N ASN A 143 17.56 5.91 31.82
CA ASN A 143 18.00 5.00 32.87
C ASN A 143 18.37 5.86 34.09
N GLY A 144 17.44 5.99 35.04
CA GLY A 144 17.62 6.82 36.22
C GLY A 144 16.44 6.89 37.20
N GLN A 145 15.41 6.05 37.05
CA GLN A 145 14.43 5.83 38.13
C GLN A 145 14.59 4.40 38.64
N LEU A 146 15.58 4.25 39.52
CA LEU A 146 15.56 3.22 40.55
C LEU A 146 14.98 3.92 41.79
N ASP A 147 13.73 3.64 42.10
CA ASP A 147 13.17 3.81 43.44
C ASP A 147 13.30 2.46 44.18
#